data_AF-A0A935KS12-F1
#
_entry.id   AF-A0A935KS12-F1
#
_cell.length_a   1.000
_cell.length_b   1.000
_cell.length_c   1.000
_cell.angle_alpha   90.00
_cell.angle_beta   90.00
_cell.angle_gamma   90.00
#
_symmetry.space_group_name_H-M   'P 1'
#
loop_
_entity.id
_entity.type
_entity.pdbx_description
1 polymer ?
#
loop_
_entity_poly.entity_id
_entity_poly.type
_entity_poly.pdbx_seq_one_letter_code
_entity_poly.pdbx_strand_id
1 'polypeptide(L)'
;MLQIMHSMHPVVLVFTDCEPEGARKWFPCWDKPSDKATLDLTARVPGNARLGSNGRLNDSTVTGDTIYYHWISSDPIATYLMVISAKANYNLNITYWPRPSNPSILVPIRFYYNSGENITATKTWCII
;
A
#
# COMPACT_ATOMS: atom_id res chain seq x y z
N MET A 1 7.06 2.03 12.76
CA MET A 1 8.32 1.28 12.58
C MET A 1 8.19 0.47 11.31
N LEU A 2 9.18 0.55 10.41
CA LEU A 2 9.30 -0.37 9.29
C LEU A 2 9.67 -1.75 9.84
N GLN A 3 8.84 -2.73 9.59
CA GLN A 3 9.03 -4.11 10.01
C GLN A 3 9.35 -4.97 8.80
N ILE A 4 10.35 -5.84 8.95
CA ILE A 4 10.71 -6.85 7.96
C ILE A 4 10.47 -8.20 8.61
N MET A 5 9.46 -8.93 8.14
CA MET A 5 9.16 -10.27 8.65
C MET A 5 9.91 -11.30 7.82
N HIS A 6 10.89 -11.97 8.44
CA HIS A 6 11.60 -13.09 7.86
C HIS A 6 10.88 -14.39 8.22
N SER A 7 10.21 -15.01 7.26
CA SER A 7 9.81 -16.42 7.35
C SER A 7 11.00 -17.30 6.96
N MET A 8 11.02 -18.57 7.38
CA MET A 8 12.05 -19.59 7.03
C MET A 8 12.04 -19.98 5.53
N HIS A 9 11.52 -19.11 4.65
CA HIS A 9 11.50 -19.15 3.19
C HIS A 9 11.75 -17.72 2.67
N PRO A 10 12.32 -17.49 1.47
CA PRO A 10 12.80 -16.19 0.97
C PRO A 10 11.70 -15.14 0.70
N VAL A 11 10.52 -15.27 1.28
CA VAL A 11 9.40 -14.35 1.11
C VAL A 11 9.49 -13.28 2.19
N VAL A 12 10.20 -12.20 1.85
CA VAL A 12 10.30 -11.01 2.70
C VAL A 12 9.01 -10.19 2.56
N LEU A 13 8.23 -10.12 3.64
CA LEU A 13 7.18 -9.12 3.81
C LEU A 13 7.79 -7.91 4.50
N VAL A 14 7.58 -6.73 3.92
CA VAL A 14 7.91 -5.44 4.51
C VAL A 14 6.62 -4.69 4.74
N PHE A 15 6.40 -4.18 5.95
CA PHE A 15 5.26 -3.32 6.25
C PHE A 15 5.61 -2.29 7.31
N THR A 16 4.85 -1.21 7.39
CA THR A 16 5.01 -0.19 8.43
C THR A 16 3.87 -0.26 9.43
N ASP A 17 4.21 -0.13 10.71
CA ASP A 17 3.25 0.08 11.80
C ASP A 17 3.55 1.41 12.49
N CYS A 18 2.77 2.45 12.18
CA CYS A 18 3.09 3.83 12.51
C CYS A 18 2.33 4.38 13.72
N GLU A 19 1.27 3.72 14.18
CA GLU A 19 0.53 4.20 15.34
C GLU A 19 1.25 3.85 16.65
N PRO A 20 1.25 4.76 17.65
CA PRO A 20 0.87 6.17 17.59
C PRO A 20 1.99 7.11 17.11
N GLU A 21 3.25 6.73 17.29
CA GLU A 21 4.44 7.54 16.99
C GLU A 21 5.57 6.69 16.40
N GLY A 22 5.20 5.74 15.54
CA GLY A 22 6.10 4.82 14.88
C GLY A 22 6.67 5.35 13.56
N ALA A 23 6.13 6.44 13.01
CA ALA A 23 6.50 6.98 11.71
C ALA A 23 7.95 7.50 11.70
N ARG A 24 8.36 8.20 12.77
CA ARG A 24 9.72 8.73 12.96
C ARG A 24 10.85 7.70 12.88
N LYS A 25 10.50 6.41 12.97
CA LYS A 25 11.47 5.30 12.93
C LYS A 25 11.87 4.91 11.51
N TRP A 26 11.18 5.41 10.48
CA TRP A 26 11.48 5.03 9.09
C TRP A 26 11.55 6.20 8.10
N PHE A 27 11.05 7.38 8.46
CA PHE A 27 11.35 8.63 7.75
C PHE A 27 11.40 9.82 8.72
N PRO A 28 12.20 10.86 8.42
CA PRO A 28 12.23 12.08 9.21
C PRO A 28 10.88 12.81 9.15
N CYS A 29 10.27 13.05 10.30
CA CYS A 29 9.02 13.81 10.42
C CYS A 29 8.84 14.35 11.85
N TRP A 30 8.00 15.37 11.98
CA TRP A 30 7.47 15.76 13.28
C TRP A 30 6.27 14.88 13.60
N ASP A 31 6.55 13.74 14.21
CA ASP A 31 5.61 12.63 14.35
C ASP A 31 4.56 12.89 15.44
N LYS A 32 3.62 13.77 15.10
CA LYS A 32 2.44 14.18 15.86
C LYS A 32 1.22 14.15 14.94
N PRO A 33 0.06 13.63 15.39
CA PRO A 33 -1.13 13.51 14.53
C PRO A 33 -1.62 14.82 13.89
N SER A 34 -1.29 15.96 14.48
CA SER A 34 -1.65 17.29 13.98
C SER A 34 -0.79 17.77 12.82
N ASP A 35 0.44 17.26 12.67
CA ASP A 35 1.35 17.65 11.59
C ASP A 35 1.09 16.77 10.37
N LYS A 36 0.14 17.21 9.55
CA LYS A 36 -0.30 16.48 8.35
C LYS A 36 0.45 16.97 7.13
N ALA A 37 0.81 16.05 6.25
CA ALA A 37 1.48 16.36 4.99
C ALA A 37 0.89 15.55 3.82
N THR A 38 1.00 16.11 2.62
CA THR A 38 0.79 15.33 1.38
C THR A 38 1.89 14.30 1.20
N LEU A 39 1.63 13.25 0.42
CA LEU A 39 2.61 12.19 0.13
C LEU A 39 3.02 12.24 -1.34
N ASP A 40 4.34 12.19 -1.58
CA ASP A 40 4.94 11.86 -2.86
C ASP A 40 6.04 10.81 -2.59
N LEU A 41 5.74 9.55 -2.88
CA LEU A 41 6.56 8.41 -2.51
C LEU A 41 6.98 7.62 -3.74
N THR A 42 8.28 7.55 -4.00
CA THR A 42 8.86 6.59 -4.94
C THR A 42 9.57 5.48 -4.19
N ALA A 43 9.21 4.22 -4.46
CA ALA A 43 9.82 3.05 -3.84
C ALA A 43 10.25 2.01 -4.89
N ARG A 44 11.49 1.52 -4.77
CA ARG A 44 12.06 0.46 -5.60
C ARG A 44 11.88 -0.90 -4.91
N VAL A 45 11.37 -1.89 -5.63
CA VAL A 45 11.20 -3.27 -5.15
C VAL A 45 11.66 -4.28 -6.20
N PRO A 46 11.92 -5.55 -5.84
CA PRO A 46 12.15 -6.63 -6.81
C PRO A 46 10.97 -6.81 -7.78
N GLY A 47 11.25 -7.30 -8.98
CA GLY A 47 10.28 -7.42 -10.09
C GLY A 47 9.10 -8.35 -9.83
N ASN A 48 9.22 -9.25 -8.85
CA ASN A 48 8.15 -10.13 -8.41
C ASN A 48 7.39 -9.60 -7.18
N ALA A 49 7.70 -8.39 -6.71
CA ALA A 49 7.05 -7.79 -5.55
C ALA A 49 5.90 -6.86 -5.93
N ARG A 50 4.89 -6.83 -5.06
CA ARG A 50 3.82 -5.85 -5.09
C ARG A 50 4.01 -4.90 -3.92
N LEU A 51 3.87 -3.60 -4.16
CA LEU A 51 3.94 -2.55 -3.15
C LEU A 51 2.65 -1.72 -3.17
N GLY A 52 2.10 -1.46 -1.98
CA GLY A 52 1.01 -0.53 -1.74
C GLY A 52 1.44 0.57 -0.76
N SER A 53 0.92 1.77 -0.97
CA SER A 53 1.06 2.91 -0.06
C SER A 53 -0.20 3.78 -0.10
N ASN A 54 -0.21 4.90 0.61
CA ASN A 54 -1.36 5.80 0.66
C ASN A 54 -1.59 6.52 -0.67
N GLY A 55 -2.83 6.96 -0.87
CA GLY A 55 -3.22 7.75 -2.04
C GLY A 55 -3.41 6.92 -3.29
N ARG A 56 -3.12 7.52 -4.44
CA ARG A 56 -3.25 6.91 -5.76
C ARG A 56 -1.88 6.45 -6.24
N LEU A 57 -1.83 5.25 -6.82
CA LEU A 57 -0.71 4.84 -7.66
C LEU A 57 -0.68 5.75 -8.91
N ASN A 58 0.31 6.63 -8.97
CA ASN A 58 0.51 7.54 -10.09
C ASN A 58 1.03 6.78 -11.31
N ASP A 59 2.14 6.07 -11.13
CA ASP A 59 2.73 5.18 -12.12
C ASP A 59 3.50 4.01 -11.48
N SER A 60 3.94 3.09 -12.34
CA SER A 60 4.95 2.10 -11.98
C SER A 60 5.83 1.80 -13.17
N THR A 61 7.15 1.85 -13.00
CA THR A 61 8.12 1.63 -14.07
C THR A 61 8.98 0.41 -13.79
N VAL A 62 9.08 -0.49 -14.77
CA VAL A 62 9.94 -1.68 -14.69
C VAL A 62 11.31 -1.35 -15.28
N THR A 63 12.37 -1.61 -14.51
CA THR A 63 13.75 -1.42 -14.96
C THR A 63 14.56 -2.65 -14.56
N GLY A 64 14.93 -3.48 -15.56
CA GLY A 64 15.62 -4.74 -15.33
C GLY A 64 14.78 -5.70 -14.48
N ASP A 65 15.33 -6.12 -13.35
CA ASP A 65 14.71 -7.01 -12.36
C ASP A 65 13.98 -6.25 -11.24
N THR A 66 13.72 -4.95 -11.41
CA THR A 66 13.09 -4.11 -10.37
C THR A 66 11.89 -3.33 -10.89
N ILE A 67 10.98 -2.98 -9.98
CA ILE A 67 9.85 -2.10 -10.22
C ILE A 67 9.99 -0.87 -9.31
N TYR A 68 9.82 0.31 -9.88
CA TYR A 68 9.65 1.56 -9.15
C TYR A 68 8.15 1.87 -9.11
N TYR A 69 7.58 1.99 -7.91
CA TYR A 69 6.20 2.42 -7.71
C TYR A 69 6.18 3.88 -7.23
N HIS A 70 5.36 4.73 -7.86
CA HIS A 70 5.14 6.12 -7.45
C HIS A 70 3.73 6.28 -6.89
N TRP A 71 3.62 6.52 -5.59
CA TRP A 71 2.36 6.78 -4.89
C TRP A 71 2.26 8.24 -4.51
N ILE A 72 1.12 8.85 -4.80
CA ILE A 72 0.85 10.25 -4.48
C ILE A 72 -0.46 10.40 -3.70
N SER A 73 -0.47 11.27 -2.70
CA SER A 73 -1.68 11.71 -2.01
C SER A 73 -1.71 13.23 -1.94
N SER A 74 -2.71 13.84 -2.58
CA SER A 74 -3.01 15.27 -2.46
C SER A 74 -3.73 15.62 -1.17
N ASP A 75 -4.34 14.63 -0.51
CA ASP A 75 -4.98 14.82 0.78
C ASP A 75 -3.93 14.75 1.90
N PRO A 76 -3.91 15.71 2.86
CA PRO A 76 -2.97 15.66 3.98
C PRO A 76 -3.20 14.45 4.89
N ILE A 77 -2.15 13.67 5.10
CA ILE A 77 -2.14 12.45 5.92
C ILE A 77 -1.37 12.73 7.21
N ALA A 78 -1.94 12.34 8.35
CA ALA A 78 -1.21 12.36 9.62
C ALA A 78 -0.12 11.28 9.61
N THR A 79 1.05 11.54 10.21
CA THR A 79 2.22 10.65 10.15
C THR A 79 1.91 9.20 10.56
N TYR A 80 1.06 9.00 11.58
CA TYR A 80 0.67 7.68 12.07
C TYR A 80 -0.17 6.84 11.06
N LEU A 81 -0.76 7.48 10.04
CA LEU A 81 -1.52 6.84 8.97
C LEU A 81 -0.70 6.60 7.69
N MET A 82 0.55 7.05 7.64
CA MET A 82 1.42 6.80 6.49
C MET A 82 1.91 5.34 6.49
N VAL A 83 1.70 4.64 5.38
CA VAL A 83 1.91 3.20 5.23
C VAL A 83 2.71 2.87 3.98
N ILE A 84 3.63 1.92 4.10
CA ILE A 84 4.14 1.13 2.98
C ILE A 84 3.95 -0.35 3.34
N SER A 85 3.49 -1.14 2.38
CA SER A 85 3.50 -2.60 2.48
C SER A 85 3.98 -3.19 1.16
N ALA A 86 4.93 -4.11 1.22
CA ALA A 86 5.48 -4.77 0.06
C ALA A 86 5.81 -6.24 0.32
N LYS A 87 5.52 -7.10 -0.64
CA LYS A 87 5.87 -8.52 -0.56
C LYS A 87 6.05 -9.14 -1.94
N ALA A 88 7.00 -10.06 -2.03
CA ALA A 88 7.18 -10.91 -3.19
C ALA A 88 5.99 -11.87 -3.39
N ASN A 89 5.66 -12.11 -4.67
CA ASN A 89 4.70 -13.11 -5.13
C ASN A 89 3.28 -12.92 -4.56
N TYR A 90 2.87 -11.69 -4.27
CA TYR A 90 1.46 -11.41 -4.05
C TYR A 90 0.68 -11.44 -5.35
N ASN A 91 -0.47 -12.12 -5.31
CA ASN A 91 -1.50 -11.95 -6.29
C ASN A 91 -2.17 -10.59 -6.07
N LEU A 92 -2.63 -9.97 -7.16
CA LEU A 92 -3.37 -8.71 -7.14
C LEU A 92 -4.68 -8.89 -7.89
N ASN A 93 -5.79 -8.62 -7.21
CA ASN A 93 -7.10 -8.49 -7.84
C ASN A 93 -7.60 -7.07 -7.65
N ILE A 94 -8.10 -6.46 -8.73
CA ILE A 94 -8.70 -5.13 -8.68
C ILE A 94 -10.18 -5.28 -8.98
N THR A 95 -11.01 -4.85 -8.03
CA THR A 95 -12.47 -4.75 -8.20
C THR A 95 -12.84 -3.28 -8.24
N TYR A 96 -13.80 -2.92 -9.08
CA TYR A 96 -14.25 -1.54 -9.20
C TYR A 96 -15.58 -1.37 -8.50
N TRP A 97 -15.62 -0.49 -7.51
CA TRP A 97 -16.83 -0.14 -6.80
C TRP A 97 -17.45 1.13 -7.41
N PRO A 98 -18.71 1.08 -7.87
CA PRO A 98 -19.40 2.25 -8.38
C PRO A 98 -19.78 3.17 -7.21
N ARG A 99 -19.45 4.45 -7.33
CA ARG A 99 -19.82 5.45 -6.31
C ARG A 99 -21.35 5.60 -6.25
N PRO A 100 -22.00 5.52 -5.07
CA PRO A 100 -23.45 5.63 -4.92
C PRO A 100 -24.03 6.93 -5.47
N SER A 101 -23.31 8.05 -5.30
CA SER A 101 -23.76 9.35 -5.80
C SER A 101 -23.57 9.55 -7.30
N ASN A 102 -22.70 8.77 -7.95
CA ASN A 102 -22.52 8.77 -9.40
C ASN A 102 -21.90 7.43 -9.84
N PRO A 103 -22.71 6.44 -10.25
CA PRO A 103 -22.22 5.10 -10.60
C PRO A 103 -21.27 5.03 -11.79
N SER A 104 -21.17 6.11 -12.59
CA SER A 104 -20.16 6.20 -13.66
C SER A 104 -18.75 6.42 -13.11
N ILE A 105 -18.62 6.82 -11.85
CA ILE A 105 -17.35 6.95 -11.15
C ILE A 105 -17.03 5.62 -10.46
N LEU A 106 -15.97 4.97 -10.93
CA LEU A 106 -15.48 3.71 -10.38
C LEU A 106 -14.29 3.94 -9.45
N VAL A 107 -14.35 3.40 -8.24
CA VAL A 107 -13.25 3.41 -7.27
C VAL A 107 -12.55 2.05 -7.30
N PRO A 108 -11.26 1.98 -7.65
CA PRO A 108 -10.52 0.72 -7.65
C PRO A 108 -10.20 0.27 -6.23
N ILE A 109 -10.71 -0.91 -5.86
CA ILE A 109 -10.34 -1.64 -4.64
C ILE A 109 -9.31 -2.69 -5.02
N ARG A 110 -8.10 -2.57 -4.45
CA ARG A 110 -6.97 -3.48 -4.73
C ARG A 110 -6.82 -4.49 -3.58
N PHE A 111 -6.97 -5.76 -3.91
CA PHE A 111 -6.74 -6.88 -3.00
C PHE A 111 -5.39 -7.52 -3.28
N TYR A 112 -4.50 -7.47 -2.30
CA TYR A 112 -3.19 -8.14 -2.32
C TYR A 112 -3.28 -9.37 -1.43
N TYR A 113 -2.93 -10.55 -1.96
CA TYR A 113 -3.18 -11.83 -1.27
C TYR A 113 -2.15 -12.90 -1.68
N ASN A 114 -1.96 -13.90 -0.83
CA ASN A 114 -1.07 -15.03 -1.09
C ASN A 114 -1.69 -16.03 -2.08
N SER A 115 -0.84 -16.83 -2.71
CA SER A 115 -1.32 -17.97 -3.49
C SER A 115 -2.03 -18.97 -2.57
N GLY A 116 -3.20 -19.44 -2.98
CA GLY A 116 -4.05 -20.36 -2.20
C GLY A 116 -5.08 -19.68 -1.29
N GLU A 117 -5.04 -18.36 -1.10
CA GLU A 117 -6.06 -17.64 -0.32
C GLU A 117 -7.38 -17.49 -1.11
N ASN A 118 -8.52 -17.79 -0.48
CA ASN A 118 -9.84 -17.63 -1.07
C ASN A 118 -10.34 -16.18 -0.91
N ILE A 119 -10.17 -15.38 -1.96
CA ILE A 119 -10.56 -13.97 -1.97
C ILE A 119 -12.04 -13.72 -2.25
N THR A 120 -12.83 -14.75 -2.61
CA THR A 120 -14.23 -14.58 -3.02
C THR A 120 -15.09 -14.12 -1.85
N ALA A 121 -14.85 -14.65 -0.64
CA ALA A 121 -15.54 -14.22 0.57
C ALA A 121 -15.25 -12.75 0.93
N THR A 122 -14.00 -12.29 0.76
CA THR A 122 -13.59 -10.92 1.09
C THR A 122 -14.24 -9.87 0.18
N LYS A 123 -14.58 -10.23 -1.06
CA LYS A 123 -15.23 -9.32 -2.02
C LYS A 123 -16.64 -8.90 -1.61
N THR A 124 -17.39 -9.78 -0.94
CA THR A 124 -18.80 -9.56 -0.60
C THR A 124 -18.99 -8.60 0.58
N TRP A 125 -18.01 -8.52 1.49
CA TRP A 125 -18.11 -7.69 2.71
C TRP A 125 -17.62 -6.24 2.54
N CYS A 126 -16.85 -5.94 1.50
CA CYS A 126 -16.36 -4.58 1.25
C CYS A 126 -17.35 -3.69 0.49
N ILE A 127 -18.56 -4.18 0.20
CA ILE A 127 -19.58 -3.48 -0.62
C ILE A 127 -20.91 -3.38 0.16
N ILE A 128 -20.84 -2.92 1.41
CA ILE A 128 -22.00 -2.51 2.22
C ILE A 128 -21.96 -1.02 2.49
#